data_AF-A0A1G2JMG7-F1
#
_entry.id   AF-A0A1G2JMG7-F1
#
_cell.length_a   1.000
_cell.length_b   1.000
_cell.length_c   1.000
_cell.angle_alpha   90.00
_cell.angle_beta   90.00
_cell.angle_gamma   90.00
#
_symmetry.space_group_name_H-M   'P 1'
#
loop_
_entity.id
_entity.type
_entity.pdbx_description
1 polymer ?
#
loop_
_entity_poly.entity_id
_entity_poly.type
_entity_poly.pdbx_seq_one_letter_code
_entity_poly.pdbx_strand_id
1 'polypeptide(L)'
;MPRFNLDNLNIHELAVEEPEKQAELLFDPEKDVLPEEWKMFEKMAKDMANLNSAETTARVVAYLRVLGHPVEIDPYASNTVWPKIIKSIKFDTSFYGGAIGFAFLKLAGHRIFDFDKKRILKSYKEVCTYGEVNSVLAFSAWLKILDIEAEIPEKFTGDIAQIINNEATDEATLAIAKILGYDVKLSAKQIKRANGTIANYRDDYEKNDMRLLHLYYNLAVLAAEDVEITKNGLEIKMPEQKEPLHLRAPVIPESKQF
;
A
#
# COMPACT_ATOMS: atom_id res chain seq x y z
N MET A 1 -15.56 -46.03 38.55
CA MET A 1 -15.61 -45.11 37.40
C MET A 1 -16.67 -44.06 37.71
N PRO A 2 -16.34 -42.75 37.69
CA PRO A 2 -17.34 -41.70 37.90
C PRO A 2 -18.36 -41.73 36.75
N ARG A 3 -19.65 -41.71 37.07
CA ARG A 3 -20.73 -41.63 36.09
C ARG A 3 -20.79 -40.19 35.56
N PHE A 4 -20.61 -40.01 34.26
CA PHE A 4 -20.82 -38.74 33.56
C PHE A 4 -22.31 -38.38 33.67
N ASN A 5 -22.63 -37.24 34.28
CA ASN A 5 -24.01 -36.81 34.50
C ASN A 5 -24.37 -35.77 33.43
N LEU A 6 -25.14 -36.19 32.42
CA LEU A 6 -25.52 -35.37 31.26
C LEU A 6 -26.43 -34.18 31.64
N ASP A 7 -27.14 -34.28 32.76
CA ASP A 7 -28.14 -33.29 33.19
C ASP A 7 -27.54 -31.99 33.76
N ASN A 8 -26.21 -31.93 33.91
CA ASN A 8 -25.48 -30.74 34.39
C ASN A 8 -24.64 -30.05 33.30
N LEU A 9 -24.78 -30.43 32.02
CA LEU A 9 -24.15 -29.66 30.94
C LEU A 9 -24.96 -28.38 30.70
N ASN A 10 -24.51 -27.28 31.30
CA ASN A 10 -25.01 -25.95 30.98
C ASN A 10 -24.52 -25.60 29.57
N ILE A 11 -25.32 -25.90 28.54
CA ILE A 11 -25.02 -25.61 27.12
C ILE A 11 -24.67 -24.15 26.84
N HIS A 12 -25.09 -23.22 27.72
CA HIS A 12 -24.71 -21.81 27.65
C HIS A 12 -23.26 -21.53 28.10
N GLU A 13 -22.63 -22.41 28.88
CA GLU A 13 -21.20 -22.36 29.24
C GLU A 13 -20.29 -23.04 28.19
N LEU A 14 -20.89 -23.81 27.27
CA LEU A 14 -20.19 -24.46 26.15
C LEU A 14 -20.28 -23.68 24.84
N ALA A 15 -20.98 -22.54 24.84
CA ALA A 15 -20.90 -21.58 23.76
C ALA A 15 -19.51 -20.93 23.82
N VAL A 16 -18.52 -21.58 23.21
CA VAL A 16 -17.29 -20.92 22.81
C VAL A 16 -17.72 -19.74 21.94
N GLU A 17 -17.52 -18.52 22.43
CA GLU A 17 -17.67 -17.31 21.62
C GLU A 17 -16.95 -17.58 20.29
N GLU A 18 -17.70 -17.54 19.18
CA GLU A 18 -17.07 -17.65 17.87
C GLU A 18 -15.96 -16.60 17.84
N PRO A 19 -14.70 -16.99 17.54
CA PRO A 19 -13.63 -16.02 17.49
C PRO A 19 -14.08 -14.92 16.53
N GLU A 20 -14.08 -13.67 17.03
CA GLU A 20 -14.51 -12.52 16.23
C GLU A 20 -13.84 -12.63 14.86
N LYS A 21 -14.67 -12.73 13.80
CA LYS A 21 -14.15 -12.76 12.44
C LYS A 21 -13.32 -11.49 12.27
N GLN A 22 -12.02 -11.68 12.09
CA GLN A 22 -11.12 -10.57 11.80
C GLN A 22 -11.71 -9.82 10.60
N ALA A 23 -11.93 -8.51 10.77
CA ALA A 23 -12.41 -7.66 9.69
C ALA A 23 -11.30 -7.61 8.63
N GLU A 24 -11.39 -8.47 7.62
CA GLU A 24 -10.49 -8.41 6.48
C GLU A 24 -10.80 -7.15 5.67
N LEU A 25 -9.78 -6.31 5.43
CA LEU A 25 -9.90 -5.22 4.47
C LEU A 25 -10.02 -5.84 3.08
N LEU A 26 -11.24 -5.89 2.55
CA LEU A 26 -11.52 -6.29 1.18
C LEU A 26 -11.47 -5.04 0.30
N PHE A 27 -10.28 -4.50 0.06
CA PHE A 27 -10.07 -3.50 -0.99
C PHE A 27 -9.53 -4.19 -2.24
N ASP A 28 -10.26 -4.10 -3.34
CA ASP A 28 -9.91 -4.62 -4.66
C ASP A 28 -9.92 -3.45 -5.64
N PRO A 29 -8.74 -2.98 -6.11
CA PRO A 29 -8.65 -1.84 -7.02
C PRO A 29 -9.56 -1.96 -8.24
N GLU A 30 -9.71 -3.16 -8.82
CA GLU A 30 -10.52 -3.35 -10.04
C GLU A 30 -12.02 -3.14 -9.79
N LYS A 31 -12.48 -3.36 -8.55
CA LYS A 31 -13.90 -3.28 -8.17
C LYS A 31 -14.25 -1.99 -7.46
N ASP A 32 -13.35 -1.51 -6.62
CA ASP A 32 -13.62 -0.43 -5.69
C ASP A 32 -13.28 0.95 -6.25
N VAL A 33 -12.40 1.02 -7.27
CA VAL A 33 -12.08 2.27 -7.97
C VAL A 33 -13.01 2.43 -9.17
N LEU A 34 -13.69 3.59 -9.23
CA LEU A 34 -14.68 3.89 -10.25
C LEU A 34 -14.02 4.14 -11.62
N PRO A 35 -14.67 3.80 -12.74
CA PRO A 35 -14.16 4.09 -14.09
C PRO A 35 -13.79 5.58 -14.31
N GLU A 36 -14.54 6.49 -13.71
CA GLU A 36 -14.30 7.93 -13.77
C GLU A 36 -13.04 8.33 -12.98
N GLU A 37 -12.78 7.68 -11.85
CA GLU A 37 -11.59 7.88 -11.03
C GLU A 37 -10.34 7.41 -11.81
N TRP A 38 -10.41 6.27 -12.51
CA TRP A 38 -9.31 5.83 -13.37
C TRP A 38 -8.96 6.83 -14.46
N LYS A 39 -9.97 7.33 -15.20
CA LYS A 39 -9.77 8.36 -16.23
C LYS A 39 -9.17 9.63 -15.64
N MET A 40 -9.59 10.01 -14.44
CA MET A 40 -9.05 11.17 -13.72
C MET A 40 -7.57 10.96 -13.37
N PHE A 41 -7.20 9.81 -12.79
CA PHE A 41 -5.81 9.54 -12.43
C PHE A 41 -4.89 9.46 -13.65
N GLU A 42 -5.36 8.88 -14.76
CA GLU A 42 -4.65 8.90 -16.03
C GLU A 42 -4.41 10.32 -16.54
N LYS A 43 -5.46 11.17 -16.48
CA LYS A 43 -5.36 12.58 -16.86
C LYS A 43 -4.36 13.31 -15.96
N MET A 44 -4.39 13.08 -14.65
CA MET A 44 -3.44 13.64 -13.70
C MET A 44 -2.00 13.28 -14.05
N ALA A 45 -1.73 12.01 -14.39
CA ALA A 45 -0.40 11.56 -14.80
C ALA A 45 0.11 12.32 -16.02
N LYS A 46 -0.75 12.51 -17.03
CA LYS A 46 -0.46 13.25 -18.27
C LYS A 46 -0.27 14.74 -18.01
N ASP A 47 -1.13 15.36 -17.19
CA ASP A 47 -1.04 16.77 -16.84
C ASP A 47 0.23 17.08 -16.06
N MET A 48 0.60 16.25 -15.08
CA MET A 48 1.83 16.42 -14.31
C MET A 48 3.08 16.26 -15.18
N ALA A 49 3.04 15.35 -16.15
CA ALA A 49 4.11 15.22 -17.14
C ALA A 49 4.24 16.50 -17.98
N ASN A 50 3.12 17.04 -18.46
CA ASN A 50 3.08 18.28 -19.25
C ASN A 50 3.56 19.51 -18.45
N LEU A 51 3.23 19.57 -17.16
CA LEU A 51 3.69 20.61 -16.24
C LEU A 51 5.18 20.47 -15.86
N ASN A 52 5.89 19.46 -16.36
CA ASN A 52 7.24 19.09 -15.94
C ASN A 52 7.36 18.84 -14.42
N SER A 53 6.26 18.42 -13.77
CA SER A 53 6.24 18.03 -12.35
C SER A 53 6.78 16.61 -12.22
N ALA A 54 8.10 16.53 -12.34
CA ALA A 54 8.91 15.33 -12.31
C ALA A 54 8.45 14.30 -11.25
N GLU A 55 8.73 14.61 -9.99
CA GLU A 55 8.48 13.74 -8.84
C GLU A 55 7.01 13.31 -8.76
N THR A 56 6.08 14.24 -8.98
CA THR A 56 4.64 13.96 -8.95
C THR A 56 4.25 13.01 -10.07
N THR A 57 4.78 13.18 -11.28
CA THR A 57 4.54 12.26 -12.40
C THR A 57 5.03 10.85 -12.06
N ALA A 58 6.26 10.73 -11.55
CA ALA A 58 6.81 9.43 -11.14
C ALA A 58 5.96 8.76 -10.06
N ARG A 59 5.48 9.54 -9.08
CA ARG A 59 4.63 9.08 -7.99
C ARG A 59 3.27 8.58 -8.49
N VAL A 60 2.59 9.35 -9.34
CA VAL A 60 1.28 8.96 -9.91
C VAL A 60 1.40 7.69 -10.74
N VAL A 61 2.40 7.62 -11.62
CA VAL A 61 2.65 6.43 -12.47
C VAL A 61 2.99 5.20 -11.61
N ALA A 62 3.80 5.37 -10.56
CA ALA A 62 4.12 4.30 -9.62
C ALA A 62 2.85 3.76 -8.91
N TYR A 63 2.00 4.64 -8.40
CA TYR A 63 0.76 4.24 -7.74
C TYR A 63 -0.18 3.50 -8.70
N LEU A 64 -0.37 4.05 -9.90
CA LEU A 64 -1.22 3.44 -10.92
C LEU A 64 -0.71 2.07 -11.35
N ARG A 65 0.61 1.90 -11.49
CA ARG A 65 1.21 0.59 -11.80
C ARG A 65 0.95 -0.44 -10.69
N VAL A 66 1.15 -0.06 -9.42
CA VAL A 66 0.91 -0.98 -8.28
C VAL A 66 -0.56 -1.36 -8.17
N LEU A 67 -1.46 -0.45 -8.53
CA LEU A 67 -2.89 -0.72 -8.60
C LEU A 67 -3.32 -1.56 -9.82
N GLY A 68 -2.39 -2.03 -10.65
CA GLY A 68 -2.70 -2.84 -11.84
C GLY A 68 -3.16 -2.04 -13.06
N HIS A 69 -3.07 -0.70 -13.01
CA HIS A 69 -3.54 0.21 -14.07
C HIS A 69 -2.40 1.05 -14.67
N PRO A 70 -1.39 0.44 -15.32
CA PRO A 70 -0.23 1.16 -15.81
C PRO A 70 -0.62 2.21 -16.86
N VAL A 71 -0.03 3.40 -16.76
CA VAL A 71 -0.27 4.50 -17.72
C VAL A 71 0.98 4.76 -18.56
N GLU A 72 0.79 4.80 -19.87
CA GLU A 72 1.82 5.24 -20.79
C GLU A 72 1.92 6.77 -20.80
N ILE A 73 3.11 7.28 -20.50
CA ILE A 73 3.44 8.71 -20.61
C ILE A 73 4.12 8.93 -21.97
N ASP A 74 3.64 9.92 -22.73
CA ASP A 74 4.14 10.28 -24.07
C ASP A 74 5.67 10.29 -24.11
N PRO A 75 6.32 9.57 -25.06
CA PRO A 75 7.76 9.57 -25.24
C PRO A 75 8.42 10.97 -25.31
N TYR A 76 7.75 11.99 -25.84
CA TYR A 76 8.27 13.37 -25.90
C TYR A 76 8.26 14.07 -24.54
N ALA A 77 7.20 13.88 -23.76
CA ALA A 77 7.18 14.25 -22.34
C ALA A 77 8.26 13.43 -21.61
N SER A 78 8.38 12.14 -21.90
CA SER A 78 9.37 11.23 -21.29
C SER A 78 10.82 11.68 -21.52
N ASN A 79 11.18 12.09 -22.75
CA ASN A 79 12.54 12.47 -23.14
C ASN A 79 12.97 13.83 -22.57
N THR A 80 12.02 14.63 -22.09
CA THR A 80 12.29 15.94 -21.50
C THR A 80 12.08 15.94 -19.98
N VAL A 81 11.11 15.15 -19.49
CA VAL A 81 10.77 15.02 -18.07
C VAL A 81 11.76 14.10 -17.38
N TRP A 82 11.96 12.85 -17.81
CA TRP A 82 12.81 11.87 -17.10
C TRP A 82 14.25 12.35 -16.88
N PRO A 83 14.95 12.93 -17.87
CA PRO A 83 16.29 13.47 -17.64
C PRO A 83 16.29 14.66 -16.67
N LYS A 84 15.25 15.52 -16.70
CA LYS A 84 15.10 16.61 -15.73
C LYS A 84 14.81 16.08 -14.33
N ILE A 85 14.00 15.02 -14.19
CA ILE A 85 13.77 14.34 -12.90
C ILE A 85 15.10 13.81 -12.36
N ILE A 86 15.82 13.03 -13.15
CA ILE A 86 17.09 12.43 -12.74
C ILE A 86 18.07 13.54 -12.35
N LYS A 87 18.09 14.65 -13.11
CA LYS A 87 18.90 15.82 -12.78
C LYS A 87 18.43 16.46 -11.47
N SER A 88 17.15 16.75 -11.28
CA SER A 88 16.64 17.42 -10.08
C SER A 88 16.87 16.57 -8.84
N ILE A 89 16.63 15.26 -8.91
CA ILE A 89 16.90 14.30 -7.83
C ILE A 89 18.40 14.26 -7.50
N LYS A 90 19.29 14.28 -8.50
CA LYS A 90 20.75 14.33 -8.28
C LYS A 90 21.20 15.62 -7.56
N PHE A 91 20.47 16.71 -7.74
CA PHE A 91 20.78 18.03 -7.19
C PHE A 91 19.91 18.44 -5.98
N ASP A 92 18.93 17.63 -5.59
CA ASP A 92 18.11 17.88 -4.41
C ASP A 92 19.01 17.91 -3.18
N THR A 93 18.97 19.04 -2.47
CA THR A 93 19.80 19.30 -1.29
C THR A 93 19.25 18.61 -0.05
N SER A 94 17.98 18.17 -0.07
CA SER A 94 17.38 17.30 0.91
C SER A 94 17.45 15.85 0.42
N PHE A 95 18.50 15.10 0.80
CA PHE A 95 18.75 13.73 0.29
C PHE A 95 17.60 12.74 0.51
N TYR A 96 16.72 13.05 1.47
CA TYR A 96 15.47 12.34 1.68
C TYR A 96 14.56 12.40 0.43
N GLY A 97 14.38 13.58 -0.17
CA GLY A 97 13.65 13.77 -1.42
C GLY A 97 14.31 13.04 -2.61
N GLY A 98 15.64 13.01 -2.62
CA GLY A 98 16.41 12.26 -3.62
C GLY A 98 16.11 10.76 -3.62
N ALA A 99 16.16 10.11 -2.45
CA ALA A 99 15.86 8.68 -2.33
C ALA A 99 14.41 8.37 -2.69
N ILE A 100 13.46 9.21 -2.26
CA ILE A 100 12.04 9.10 -2.60
C ILE A 100 11.82 9.18 -4.11
N GLY A 101 12.41 10.20 -4.76
CA GLY A 101 12.27 10.38 -6.20
C GLY A 101 12.82 9.18 -6.98
N PHE A 102 13.98 8.65 -6.58
CA PHE A 102 14.52 7.45 -7.20
C PHE A 102 13.62 6.24 -6.95
N ALA A 103 13.09 6.06 -5.75
CA ALA A 103 12.19 4.95 -5.46
C ALA A 103 10.95 5.00 -6.37
N PHE A 104 10.33 6.18 -6.53
CA PHE A 104 9.20 6.34 -7.46
C PHE A 104 9.57 6.10 -8.91
N LEU A 105 10.77 6.48 -9.36
CA LEU A 105 11.24 6.14 -10.71
C LEU A 105 11.35 4.63 -10.91
N LYS A 106 11.87 3.90 -9.92
CA LYS A 106 11.94 2.43 -9.99
C LYS A 106 10.55 1.81 -10.01
N LEU A 107 9.65 2.29 -9.14
CA LEU A 107 8.25 1.84 -9.10
C LEU A 107 7.50 2.13 -10.40
N ALA A 108 7.80 3.24 -11.08
CA ALA A 108 7.27 3.53 -12.41
C ALA A 108 7.86 2.63 -13.51
N GLY A 109 8.86 1.79 -13.21
CA GLY A 109 9.51 0.87 -14.16
C GLY A 109 10.72 1.44 -14.88
N HIS A 110 11.25 2.58 -14.44
CA HIS A 110 12.45 3.14 -15.04
C HIS A 110 13.71 2.48 -14.48
N ARG A 111 14.63 2.16 -15.39
CA ARG A 111 15.99 1.78 -14.99
C ARG A 111 16.71 2.99 -14.40
N ILE A 112 17.21 2.84 -13.20
CA ILE A 112 17.98 3.88 -12.52
C ILE A 112 19.46 3.57 -12.73
N PHE A 113 20.11 4.37 -13.56
CA PHE A 113 21.47 4.03 -14.00
C PHE A 113 22.56 4.55 -13.08
N ASP A 114 22.35 5.62 -12.30
CA ASP A 114 23.41 6.17 -11.44
C ASP A 114 22.83 7.05 -10.31
N PHE A 115 22.84 6.54 -9.08
CA PHE A 115 22.65 7.35 -7.88
C PHE A 115 23.75 7.08 -6.86
N ASP A 116 24.09 8.09 -6.06
CA ASP A 116 25.15 7.99 -5.06
C ASP A 116 24.67 7.20 -3.84
N LYS A 117 24.78 5.86 -3.91
CA LYS A 117 24.41 4.93 -2.83
C LYS A 117 25.09 5.29 -1.51
N LYS A 118 26.36 5.74 -1.54
CA LYS A 118 27.11 6.12 -0.33
C LYS A 118 26.47 7.33 0.35
N ARG A 119 26.08 8.33 -0.44
CA ARG A 119 25.40 9.52 0.06
C ARG A 119 24.01 9.21 0.61
N ILE A 120 23.22 8.38 -0.08
CA ILE A 120 21.91 7.93 0.41
C ILE A 120 22.06 7.21 1.77
N LEU A 121 23.00 6.26 1.87
CA LEU A 121 23.25 5.55 3.13
C LEU A 121 23.74 6.47 4.24
N LYS A 122 24.51 7.51 3.93
CA LYS A 122 24.90 8.54 4.90
C LYS A 122 23.67 9.27 5.45
N SER A 123 22.76 9.72 4.59
CA SER A 123 21.54 10.40 5.02
C SER A 123 20.60 9.47 5.79
N TYR A 124 20.53 8.19 5.42
CA TYR A 124 19.81 7.19 6.21
C TYR A 124 20.37 7.08 7.63
N LYS A 125 21.69 7.06 7.79
CA LYS A 125 22.33 7.06 9.12
C LYS A 125 22.01 8.32 9.92
N GLU A 126 21.96 9.48 9.28
CA GLU A 126 21.55 10.74 9.91
C GLU A 126 20.09 10.67 10.39
N VAL A 127 19.17 10.16 9.56
CA VAL A 127 17.76 9.94 9.94
C VAL A 127 17.65 8.90 11.06
N CYS A 128 18.43 7.83 11.03
CA CYS A 128 18.48 6.85 12.12
C CYS A 128 19.02 7.46 13.43
N THR A 129 19.85 8.49 13.36
CA THR A 129 20.45 9.13 14.53
C THR A 129 19.48 10.13 15.15
N TYR A 130 18.86 10.98 14.33
CA TYR A 130 18.11 12.16 14.79
C TYR A 130 16.61 12.15 14.45
N GLY A 131 16.17 11.24 13.60
CA GLY A 131 14.79 11.17 13.11
C GLY A 131 13.86 10.37 14.01
N GLU A 132 12.58 10.63 13.83
CA GLU A 132 11.49 9.85 14.42
C GLU A 132 11.28 8.53 13.67
N VAL A 133 10.69 7.55 14.36
CA VAL A 133 10.42 6.21 13.81
C VAL A 133 9.68 6.23 12.47
N ASN A 134 8.74 7.15 12.25
CA ASN A 134 8.03 7.28 10.97
C ASN A 134 8.97 7.66 9.81
N SER A 135 9.92 8.55 10.07
CA SER A 135 10.93 8.94 9.08
C SER A 135 11.87 7.77 8.76
N VAL A 136 12.23 6.98 9.77
CA VAL A 136 13.06 5.78 9.60
C VAL A 136 12.32 4.73 8.79
N LEU A 137 11.08 4.39 9.15
CA LEU A 137 10.24 3.46 8.41
C LEU A 137 10.09 3.86 6.94
N ALA A 138 9.71 5.11 6.68
CA ALA A 138 9.55 5.62 5.32
C ALA A 138 10.86 5.49 4.54
N PHE A 139 11.98 5.97 5.10
CA PHE A 139 13.27 5.88 4.41
C PHE A 139 13.69 4.43 4.17
N SER A 140 13.55 3.54 5.16
CA SER A 140 13.85 2.12 5.01
C SER A 140 13.04 1.48 3.88
N ALA A 141 11.75 1.81 3.73
CA ALA A 141 10.94 1.30 2.64
C ALA A 141 11.45 1.79 1.28
N TRP A 142 11.85 3.06 1.16
CA TRP A 142 12.45 3.59 -0.06
C TRP A 142 13.78 2.92 -0.39
N LEU A 143 14.63 2.64 0.62
CA LEU A 143 15.88 1.90 0.42
C LEU A 143 15.61 0.46 -0.03
N LYS A 144 14.63 -0.21 0.58
CA LYS A 144 14.21 -1.57 0.17
C LYS A 144 13.74 -1.56 -1.29
N ILE A 145 12.89 -0.60 -1.67
CA ILE A 145 12.45 -0.43 -3.07
C ILE A 145 13.65 -0.25 -4.00
N LEU A 146 14.64 0.54 -3.59
CA LEU A 146 15.86 0.79 -4.36
C LEU A 146 16.86 -0.38 -4.37
N ASP A 147 16.56 -1.50 -3.73
CA ASP A 147 17.49 -2.63 -3.56
C ASP A 147 18.78 -2.18 -2.85
N ILE A 148 18.61 -1.34 -1.83
CA ILE A 148 19.67 -0.88 -0.93
C ILE A 148 19.43 -1.54 0.42
N GLU A 149 20.27 -2.52 0.74
CA GLU A 149 20.30 -3.11 2.07
C GLU A 149 20.60 -2.05 3.12
N ALA A 150 19.69 -1.91 4.08
CA ALA A 150 19.80 -1.02 5.21
C ALA A 150 18.99 -1.58 6.38
N GLU A 151 19.68 -1.85 7.48
CA GLU A 151 19.03 -2.35 8.69
C GLU A 151 18.34 -1.21 9.44
N ILE A 152 17.16 -1.50 9.99
CA ILE A 152 16.49 -0.61 10.93
C ILE A 152 17.17 -0.78 12.30
N PRO A 153 17.69 0.29 12.93
CA PRO A 153 18.31 0.18 14.24
C PRO A 153 17.37 -0.42 15.29
N GLU A 154 17.91 -1.32 16.13
CA GLU A 154 17.15 -2.05 17.15
C GLU A 154 16.33 -1.13 18.08
N LYS A 155 16.84 0.07 18.37
CA LYS A 155 16.15 1.08 19.19
C LYS A 155 14.75 1.46 18.68
N PHE A 156 14.46 1.26 17.39
CA PHE A 156 13.16 1.57 16.80
C PHE A 156 12.20 0.37 16.78
N THR A 157 12.65 -0.85 17.09
CA THR A 157 11.82 -2.07 16.98
C THR A 157 10.58 -2.00 17.87
N GLY A 158 10.74 -1.52 19.11
CA GLY A 158 9.63 -1.30 20.05
C GLY A 158 8.62 -0.26 19.54
N ASP A 159 9.11 0.87 19.01
CA ASP A 159 8.26 1.95 18.47
C ASP A 159 7.49 1.48 17.23
N ILE A 160 8.13 0.69 16.36
CA ILE A 160 7.48 0.11 15.17
C ILE A 160 6.35 -0.84 15.59
N ALA A 161 6.61 -1.70 16.58
CA ALA A 161 5.57 -2.57 17.12
C ALA A 161 4.39 -1.76 17.71
N GLN A 162 4.67 -0.65 18.41
CA GLN A 162 3.61 0.23 18.90
C GLN A 162 2.81 0.88 17.76
N ILE A 163 3.48 1.35 16.70
CA ILE A 163 2.84 1.95 15.53
C ILE A 163 1.89 0.96 14.85
N ILE A 164 2.33 -0.27 14.61
CA ILE A 164 1.53 -1.29 13.92
C ILE A 164 0.28 -1.63 14.72
N ASN A 165 0.37 -1.65 16.05
CA ASN A 165 -0.75 -1.98 16.93
C ASN A 165 -1.60 -0.77 17.34
N ASN A 166 -1.24 0.45 16.93
CA ASN A 166 -1.97 1.66 17.29
C ASN A 166 -3.07 1.96 16.28
N GLU A 167 -4.33 1.94 16.73
CA GLU A 167 -5.48 2.24 15.89
C GLU A 167 -5.47 3.65 15.28
N ALA A 168 -4.76 4.60 15.90
CA ALA A 168 -4.64 5.97 15.43
C ALA A 168 -3.63 6.11 14.27
N THR A 169 -2.78 5.12 14.03
CA THR A 169 -1.82 5.13 12.93
C THR A 169 -2.55 5.20 11.60
N ASP A 170 -2.08 6.08 10.71
CA ASP A 170 -2.62 6.28 9.37
C ASP A 170 -2.26 5.13 8.41
N GLU A 171 -3.02 5.03 7.33
CA GLU A 171 -2.89 3.95 6.34
C GLU A 171 -1.55 3.99 5.60
N ALA A 172 -0.94 5.17 5.41
CA ALA A 172 0.34 5.28 4.71
C ALA A 172 1.48 4.69 5.55
N THR A 173 1.53 5.00 6.85
CA THR A 173 2.52 4.44 7.78
C THR A 173 2.39 2.91 7.88
N LEU A 174 1.16 2.39 7.92
CA LEU A 174 0.90 0.95 7.97
C LEU A 174 1.29 0.25 6.65
N ALA A 175 1.00 0.86 5.49
CA ALA A 175 1.40 0.34 4.19
C ALA A 175 2.94 0.27 4.08
N ILE A 176 3.65 1.28 4.57
CA ILE A 176 5.12 1.31 4.64
C ILE A 176 5.65 0.15 5.49
N ALA A 177 5.06 -0.10 6.66
CA ALA A 177 5.43 -1.23 7.50
C ALA A 177 5.20 -2.57 6.77
N LYS A 178 4.08 -2.72 6.06
CA LYS A 178 3.82 -3.93 5.27
C LYS A 178 4.83 -4.12 4.13
N ILE A 179 5.19 -3.07 3.40
CA ILE A 179 6.26 -3.12 2.37
C ILE A 179 7.59 -3.59 2.97
N LEU A 180 7.88 -3.22 4.21
CA LEU A 180 9.07 -3.67 4.93
C LEU A 180 9.00 -5.13 5.36
N GLY A 181 7.83 -5.77 5.32
CA GLY A 181 7.61 -7.17 5.68
C GLY A 181 7.05 -7.38 7.08
N TYR A 182 6.55 -6.32 7.73
CA TYR A 182 5.85 -6.47 9.00
C TYR A 182 4.45 -7.04 8.80
N ASP A 183 3.99 -7.91 9.71
CA ASP A 183 2.61 -8.40 9.74
C ASP A 183 1.68 -7.28 10.23
N VAL A 184 1.03 -6.62 9.28
CA VAL A 184 0.14 -5.49 9.53
C VAL A 184 -1.30 -5.94 9.34
N LYS A 185 -2.11 -5.77 10.39
CA LYS A 185 -3.55 -6.05 10.39
C LYS A 185 -4.31 -4.80 10.77
N LEU A 186 -5.32 -4.45 9.97
CA LEU A 186 -6.15 -3.28 10.24
C LEU A 186 -7.22 -3.62 11.27
N SER A 187 -7.44 -2.71 12.23
CA SER A 187 -8.61 -2.77 13.11
C SER A 187 -9.86 -2.30 12.37
N ALA A 188 -11.03 -2.73 12.84
CA ALA A 188 -12.31 -2.29 12.29
C ALA A 188 -12.46 -0.75 12.26
N LYS A 189 -11.85 -0.05 13.22
CA LYS A 189 -11.84 1.40 13.30
C LYS A 189 -10.97 2.03 12.21
N GLN A 190 -9.81 1.45 11.91
CA GLN A 190 -8.94 1.90 10.82
C GLN A 190 -9.64 1.70 9.47
N ILE A 191 -10.28 0.54 9.26
CA ILE A 191 -11.08 0.28 8.05
C ILE A 191 -12.22 1.30 7.91
N LYS A 192 -12.98 1.55 8.99
CA LYS A 192 -14.05 2.54 9.00
C LYS A 192 -13.54 3.95 8.67
N ARG A 193 -12.38 4.33 9.23
CA ARG A 193 -11.74 5.62 8.95
C ARG A 193 -11.33 5.72 7.48
N ALA A 194 -10.67 4.70 6.93
CA ALA A 194 -10.27 4.67 5.53
C ALA A 194 -11.48 4.84 4.59
N ASN A 195 -12.57 4.10 4.83
CA ASN A 195 -13.80 4.21 4.05
C ASN A 195 -14.43 5.61 4.16
N GLY A 196 -14.42 6.21 5.36
CA GLY A 196 -14.86 7.59 5.55
C GLY A 196 -14.00 8.60 4.78
N THR A 197 -12.68 8.40 4.76
CA THR A 197 -11.76 9.25 3.99
C THR A 197 -11.98 9.12 2.48
N ILE A 198 -12.23 7.90 1.96
CA ILE A 198 -12.60 7.68 0.56
C ILE A 198 -13.88 8.46 0.22
N ALA A 199 -14.93 8.31 1.02
CA ALA A 199 -16.19 9.03 0.80
C ALA A 199 -15.97 10.55 0.77
N ASN A 200 -15.24 11.09 1.76
CA ASN A 200 -14.92 12.52 1.84
C ASN A 200 -14.13 13.02 0.63
N TYR A 201 -13.19 12.23 0.09
CA TYR A 201 -12.41 12.61 -1.08
C TYR A 201 -13.21 12.52 -2.37
N ARG A 202 -14.16 11.59 -2.47
CA ARG A 202 -15.07 11.48 -3.61
C ARG A 202 -16.02 12.67 -3.74
N ASP A 203 -16.42 13.26 -2.62
CA ASP A 203 -17.31 14.43 -2.62
C ASP A 203 -16.67 15.70 -3.24
N ASP A 204 -15.33 15.77 -3.30
CA ASP A 204 -14.59 16.87 -3.94
C ASP A 204 -13.36 16.31 -4.70
N TYR A 205 -13.61 15.44 -5.68
CA TYR A 205 -12.55 14.70 -6.37
C TYR A 205 -11.60 15.62 -7.16
N GLU A 206 -12.06 16.77 -7.67
CA GLU A 206 -11.19 17.72 -8.39
C GLU A 206 -10.07 18.31 -7.53
N LYS A 207 -10.26 18.38 -6.21
CA LYS A 207 -9.24 18.89 -5.27
C LYS A 207 -8.45 17.81 -4.55
N ASN A 208 -8.92 16.56 -4.60
CA ASN A 208 -8.38 15.46 -3.79
C ASN A 208 -7.84 14.30 -4.62
N ASP A 209 -7.78 14.42 -5.94
CA ASP A 209 -7.34 13.39 -6.87
C ASP A 209 -6.05 12.66 -6.43
N MET A 210 -5.01 13.39 -6.07
CA MET A 210 -3.73 12.82 -5.65
C MET A 210 -3.80 12.15 -4.27
N ARG A 211 -4.62 12.70 -3.35
CA ARG A 211 -4.81 12.12 -2.01
C ARG A 211 -5.60 10.84 -2.07
N LEU A 212 -6.61 10.80 -2.94
CA LEU A 212 -7.43 9.62 -3.18
C LEU A 212 -6.61 8.51 -3.84
N LEU A 213 -5.82 8.83 -4.87
CA LEU A 213 -4.90 7.86 -5.49
C LEU A 213 -3.90 7.30 -4.48
N HIS A 214 -3.31 8.17 -3.64
CA HIS A 214 -2.39 7.74 -2.59
C HIS A 214 -3.07 6.82 -1.56
N LEU A 215 -4.32 7.13 -1.18
CA LEU A 215 -5.10 6.29 -0.27
C LEU A 215 -5.40 4.92 -0.88
N TYR A 216 -5.84 4.86 -2.14
CA TYR A 216 -6.08 3.58 -2.84
C TYR A 216 -4.81 2.75 -2.94
N TYR A 217 -3.67 3.36 -3.27
CA TYR A 217 -2.38 2.68 -3.26
C TYR A 217 -2.08 2.05 -1.89
N ASN A 218 -2.23 2.80 -0.80
CA ASN A 218 -1.95 2.28 0.54
C ASN A 218 -2.91 1.16 0.93
N LEU A 219 -4.20 1.28 0.58
CA LEU A 219 -5.19 0.24 0.86
C LEU A 219 -4.96 -1.03 0.06
N ALA A 220 -4.52 -0.93 -1.19
CA ALA A 220 -4.15 -2.09 -1.99
C ALA A 220 -2.95 -2.83 -1.38
N VAL A 221 -1.91 -2.09 -0.97
CA VAL A 221 -0.77 -2.68 -0.24
C VAL A 221 -1.23 -3.36 1.05
N LEU A 222 -2.12 -2.72 1.82
CA LEU A 222 -2.64 -3.27 3.07
C LEU A 222 -3.54 -4.50 2.87
N ALA A 223 -4.33 -4.54 1.80
CA ALA A 223 -5.22 -5.66 1.48
C ALA A 223 -4.51 -6.85 0.80
N ALA A 224 -3.32 -6.64 0.22
CA ALA A 224 -2.56 -7.69 -0.44
C ALA A 224 -2.19 -8.85 0.51
N GLU A 225 -2.23 -10.09 0.02
CA GLU A 225 -1.67 -11.26 0.73
C GLU A 225 -0.15 -11.13 0.86
N ASP A 226 0.49 -10.69 -0.22
CA ASP A 226 1.94 -10.59 -0.32
C ASP A 226 2.36 -9.31 -1.04
N VAL A 227 3.52 -8.81 -0.66
CA VAL A 227 4.11 -7.56 -1.18
C VAL A 227 5.58 -7.83 -1.47
N GLU A 228 5.93 -7.86 -2.76
CA GLU A 228 7.28 -8.17 -3.23
C GLU A 228 7.88 -6.96 -3.94
N ILE A 229 9.18 -6.73 -3.74
CA ILE A 229 9.94 -5.75 -4.53
C ILE A 229 10.73 -6.52 -5.58
N THR A 230 10.32 -6.39 -6.83
CA THR A 230 10.95 -7.05 -7.98
C THR A 230 11.83 -6.07 -8.76
N LYS A 231 12.47 -6.56 -9.82
CA LYS A 231 13.19 -5.71 -10.80
C LYS A 231 12.28 -4.67 -11.47
N ASN A 232 10.96 -4.88 -11.44
CA ASN A 232 9.95 -4.03 -12.08
C ASN A 232 9.32 -3.01 -11.12
N GLY A 233 9.70 -3.01 -9.84
CA GLY A 233 9.10 -2.16 -8.82
C GLY A 233 8.44 -2.98 -7.70
N LEU A 234 7.41 -2.41 -7.08
CA LEU A 234 6.57 -3.09 -6.10
C LEU A 234 5.49 -3.88 -6.83
N GLU A 235 5.40 -5.17 -6.55
CA GLU A 235 4.34 -6.05 -7.01
C GLU A 235 3.53 -6.49 -5.78
N ILE A 236 2.21 -6.40 -5.88
CA ILE A 236 1.29 -6.83 -4.82
C ILE A 236 0.50 -8.03 -5.31
N LYS A 237 0.36 -9.04 -4.45
CA LYS A 237 -0.50 -10.19 -4.72
C LYS A 237 -1.78 -10.03 -3.94
N MET A 238 -2.87 -9.73 -4.63
CA MET A 238 -4.20 -9.63 -4.01
C MET A 238 -4.72 -11.03 -3.64
N PRO A 239 -5.50 -11.15 -2.55
CA PRO A 239 -6.13 -12.41 -2.20
C PRO A 239 -7.02 -12.93 -3.32
N GLU A 240 -6.90 -14.22 -3.62
CA GLU A 240 -7.86 -14.88 -4.50
C GLU A 240 -9.23 -14.79 -3.82
N GLN A 241 -10.13 -14.01 -4.41
CA GLN A 241 -11.49 -13.95 -3.92
C GLN A 241 -12.10 -15.34 -4.02
N LYS A 242 -12.31 -15.97 -2.88
CA LYS A 242 -13.07 -17.21 -2.81
C LYS A 242 -14.47 -16.91 -3.33
N GLU A 243 -14.79 -17.43 -4.51
CA GLU A 243 -16.16 -17.40 -5.01
C GLU A 243 -17.08 -17.88 -3.89
N PRO A 244 -18.19 -17.16 -3.62
CA PRO A 244 -19.15 -17.61 -2.63
C PRO A 244 -19.57 -19.05 -2.96
N LEU A 245 -19.32 -19.99 -2.03
CA LEU A 245 -19.61 -21.42 -2.20
C LEU A 245 -21.06 -21.69 -2.65
N HIS A 246 -21.97 -20.77 -2.35
CA HIS A 246 -23.39 -20.81 -2.74
C HIS A 246 -23.60 -20.72 -4.26
N LEU A 247 -22.66 -20.17 -5.03
CA LEU A 247 -22.70 -20.17 -6.51
C LEU A 247 -22.28 -21.52 -7.11
N ARG A 248 -21.67 -22.40 -6.31
CA ARG A 248 -21.28 -23.78 -6.69
C ARG A 248 -22.18 -24.85 -6.10
N ALA A 249 -23.20 -24.49 -5.31
CA ALA A 249 -24.18 -25.47 -4.87
C ALA A 249 -24.88 -26.02 -6.12
N PRO A 250 -24.78 -27.34 -6.40
CA PRO A 250 -25.55 -27.92 -7.49
C PRO A 250 -27.01 -27.60 -7.24
N VAL A 251 -27.69 -27.03 -8.23
CA VAL A 251 -29.14 -26.86 -8.23
C VAL A 251 -29.72 -28.23 -7.97
N ILE A 252 -30.22 -28.47 -6.75
CA ILE A 252 -30.89 -29.72 -6.40
C ILE A 252 -32.10 -29.79 -7.33
N PRO A 253 -32.17 -30.75 -8.26
CA PRO A 253 -33.33 -30.87 -9.14
C PRO A 253 -34.55 -31.02 -8.25
N GLU A 254 -35.55 -30.15 -8.42
CA GLU A 254 -36.84 -30.30 -7.76
C GLU A 254 -37.34 -31.72 -8.05
N SER A 255 -37.34 -32.57 -7.02
CA SER A 255 -37.91 -33.89 -7.11
C SER A 255 -39.39 -33.72 -7.41
N LYS A 256 -39.81 -34.00 -8.64
CA LYS A 256 -41.23 -34.15 -8.99
C LYS A 256 -41.82 -35.16 -8.03
N GLN A 257 -42.76 -34.70 -7.21
CA GLN A 257 -43.57 -35.56 -6.35
C GLN A 257 -44.26 -36.60 -7.25
N PHE A 258 -44.04 -37.88 -6.94
CA PHE A 258 -44.81 -39.00 -7.47
C PHE A 258 -46.11 -39.15 -6.70
#